data_AF-A0A938NXP4-F1
#
_entry.id   AF-A0A938NXP4-F1
#
_cell.length_a   1.000
_cell.length_b   1.000
_cell.length_c   1.000
_cell.angle_alpha   90.00
_cell.angle_beta   90.00
_cell.angle_gamma   90.00
#
_symmetry.space_group_name_H-M   'P 1'
#
loop_
_entity.id
_entity.type
_entity.pdbx_description
1 polymer ?
#
loop_
_entity_poly.entity_id
_entity_poly.type
_entity_poly.pdbx_seq_one_letter_code
_entity_poly.pdbx_strand_id
1 'polypeptide(L)'
;MEEIRTNKKNIKSCLEHKTIDDLLEWHSFMRNLKKDILRPDIDYGITPGITKPVLFKPGAEKLRNAFNLEIDSMECVNEICDISKPYIDFTYKCIIKTKRGIKAGICEANANSYEPKFRYTYSYTTKKPTKEESDRAKAAGIGRWKKINDKWIWVEKKENREIIGLKNNIKKIAQKRAFVGAILIATGASEFFTQDMEE
;
A
#
# COMPACT_ATOMS: atom_id res chain seq x y z
N MET A 1 -14.87 -49.79 -46.27
CA MET A 1 -13.83 -48.73 -46.22
C MET A 1 -14.57 -47.43 -46.02
N GLU A 2 -14.95 -47.18 -44.77
CA GLU A 2 -15.79 -46.04 -44.37
C GLU A 2 -14.85 -44.91 -43.94
N GLU A 3 -14.90 -43.79 -44.66
CA GLU A 3 -14.09 -42.61 -44.37
C GLU A 3 -14.51 -42.00 -43.03
N ILE A 4 -13.63 -42.15 -42.04
CA ILE A 4 -13.73 -41.43 -40.77
C ILE A 4 -13.44 -39.96 -41.05
N ARG A 5 -14.50 -39.18 -41.35
CA ARG A 5 -14.48 -37.71 -41.31
C ARG A 5 -14.15 -37.27 -39.88
N THR A 6 -12.88 -36.95 -39.63
CA THR A 6 -12.44 -36.38 -38.37
C THR A 6 -12.98 -34.95 -38.26
N ASN A 7 -14.05 -34.81 -37.49
CA ASN A 7 -14.67 -33.55 -37.14
C ASN A 7 -13.70 -32.74 -36.24
N LYS A 8 -12.88 -31.86 -36.85
CA LYS A 8 -12.06 -30.88 -36.12
C LYS A 8 -13.00 -29.92 -35.38
N LYS A 9 -13.36 -30.28 -34.15
CA LYS A 9 -14.02 -29.37 -33.20
C LYS A 9 -13.13 -28.16 -33.02
N ASN A 10 -13.61 -27.03 -33.51
CA ASN A 10 -13.05 -25.71 -33.32
C ASN A 10 -13.12 -25.39 -31.81
N ILE A 11 -12.04 -25.62 -31.07
CA ILE A 11 -11.94 -25.21 -29.67
C ILE A 11 -11.82 -23.69 -29.68
N LYS A 12 -12.96 -22.99 -29.68
CA LYS A 12 -12.98 -21.56 -29.36
C LYS A 12 -12.40 -21.42 -27.96
N SER A 13 -11.26 -20.73 -27.86
CA SER A 13 -10.67 -20.31 -26.60
C SER A 13 -11.75 -19.69 -25.72
N CYS A 14 -11.93 -20.19 -24.50
CA CYS A 14 -12.79 -19.57 -23.49
C CYS A 14 -12.22 -18.25 -22.96
N LEU A 15 -11.00 -17.90 -23.38
CA LEU A 15 -10.30 -16.68 -23.00
C LEU A 15 -10.43 -15.67 -24.14
N GLU A 16 -11.16 -14.60 -23.86
CA GLU A 16 -11.13 -13.38 -24.67
C GLU A 16 -9.82 -12.63 -24.39
N HIS A 17 -9.20 -12.09 -25.42
CA HIS A 17 -8.00 -11.27 -25.31
C HIS A 17 -8.20 -9.94 -26.02
N LYS A 18 -7.51 -8.91 -25.52
CA LYS A 18 -7.40 -7.62 -26.22
C LYS A 18 -6.55 -7.77 -27.47
N THR A 19 -6.68 -6.83 -28.41
CA THR A 19 -5.74 -6.70 -29.53
C THR A 19 -4.42 -6.10 -29.04
N ILE A 20 -3.36 -6.21 -29.85
CA ILE A 20 -2.08 -5.53 -29.54
C ILE A 20 -2.27 -4.01 -29.55
N ASP A 21 -3.09 -3.47 -30.45
CA ASP A 21 -3.36 -2.04 -30.52
C ASP A 21 -4.04 -1.53 -29.25
N ASP A 22 -5.04 -2.25 -28.71
CA ASP A 22 -5.67 -1.92 -27.42
C ASP A 22 -4.66 -1.88 -26.26
N LEU A 23 -3.67 -2.79 -26.29
CA LEU A 23 -2.62 -2.85 -25.27
C LEU A 23 -1.63 -1.68 -25.42
N LEU A 24 -1.28 -1.32 -26.65
CA LEU A 24 -0.44 -0.15 -26.95
C LEU A 24 -1.13 1.16 -26.56
N GLU A 25 -2.43 1.28 -26.81
CA GLU A 25 -3.25 2.42 -26.37
C GLU A 25 -3.29 2.52 -24.85
N TRP A 26 -3.58 1.40 -24.16
CA TRP A 26 -3.58 1.37 -22.69
C TRP A 26 -2.21 1.76 -22.11
N HIS A 27 -1.13 1.20 -22.65
CA HIS A 27 0.22 1.48 -22.14
C HIS A 27 0.62 2.95 -22.38
N SER A 28 0.26 3.50 -23.55
CA SER A 28 0.49 4.92 -23.87
C SER A 28 -0.32 5.84 -22.94
N PHE A 29 -1.58 5.48 -22.68
CA PHE A 29 -2.43 6.19 -21.72
C PHE A 29 -1.81 6.19 -20.33
N MET A 30 -1.38 5.03 -19.81
CA MET A 30 -0.78 4.92 -18.48
C MET A 30 0.52 5.70 -18.37
N ARG A 31 1.37 5.68 -19.41
CA ARG A 31 2.61 6.47 -19.48
C ARG A 31 2.31 7.97 -19.41
N ASN A 32 1.36 8.45 -20.20
CA ASN A 32 0.99 9.87 -20.23
C ASN A 32 0.32 10.29 -18.92
N LEU A 33 -0.55 9.45 -18.34
CA LEU A 33 -1.16 9.71 -17.05
C LEU A 33 -0.10 9.85 -15.95
N LYS A 34 0.90 8.97 -15.92
CA LYS A 34 2.02 9.09 -14.97
C LYS A 34 2.84 10.36 -15.18
N LYS A 35 3.12 10.72 -16.44
CA LYS A 35 3.96 11.87 -16.79
C LYS A 35 3.27 13.21 -16.58
N ASP A 36 2.00 13.32 -16.99
CA ASP A 36 1.31 14.60 -17.16
C ASP A 36 0.30 14.89 -16.04
N ILE A 37 -0.17 13.86 -15.32
CA ILE A 37 -1.24 13.99 -14.31
C ILE A 37 -0.76 13.64 -12.89
N LEU A 38 0.11 12.64 -12.73
CA LEU A 38 0.62 12.23 -11.42
C LEU A 38 1.86 13.03 -11.04
N ARG A 39 1.85 13.59 -9.84
CA ARG A 39 2.92 14.41 -9.28
C ARG A 39 3.83 13.55 -8.38
N PRO A 40 5.15 13.57 -8.61
CA PRO A 40 6.12 12.99 -7.69
C PRO A 40 5.92 13.52 -6.26
N ASP A 41 6.16 12.66 -5.27
CA ASP A 41 6.07 12.89 -3.83
C ASP A 41 4.69 13.28 -3.27
N ILE A 42 3.67 13.34 -4.14
CA ILE A 42 2.28 13.59 -3.76
C ILE A 42 1.41 12.39 -4.14
N ASP A 43 1.48 11.96 -5.41
CA ASP A 43 0.67 10.89 -5.95
C ASP A 43 1.41 9.54 -5.96
N TYR A 44 2.75 9.58 -6.03
CA TYR A 44 3.65 8.44 -5.92
C TYR A 44 5.04 8.90 -5.47
N GLY A 45 5.87 8.00 -4.93
CA GLY A 45 7.23 8.35 -4.49
C GLY A 45 8.18 7.15 -4.44
N ILE A 46 9.48 7.42 -4.29
CA ILE A 46 10.51 6.40 -4.12
C ILE A 46 10.81 6.26 -2.63
N THR A 47 10.71 5.04 -2.10
CA THR A 47 11.09 4.70 -0.73
C THR A 47 12.52 4.15 -0.73
N PRO A 48 13.35 4.41 0.31
CA PRO A 48 14.67 3.81 0.43
C PRO A 48 14.64 2.28 0.21
N GLY A 49 15.59 1.77 -0.58
CA GLY A 49 15.69 0.34 -0.89
C GLY A 49 14.74 -0.15 -2.00
N ILE A 50 13.88 0.69 -2.56
CA ILE A 50 12.91 0.31 -3.61
C ILE A 50 13.17 1.10 -4.88
N THR A 51 13.30 0.40 -6.02
CA THR A 51 13.54 1.02 -7.33
C THR A 51 12.26 1.44 -8.05
N LYS A 52 11.16 0.70 -7.87
CA LYS A 52 9.86 1.03 -8.44
C LYS A 52 9.08 1.97 -7.51
N PRO A 53 8.50 3.07 -8.00
CA PRO A 53 7.78 4.01 -7.14
C PRO A 53 6.55 3.37 -6.48
N VAL A 54 6.29 3.73 -5.23
CA VAL A 54 5.10 3.35 -4.48
C VAL A 54 3.95 4.28 -4.88
N LEU A 55 2.79 3.72 -5.19
CA LEU A 55 1.59 4.51 -5.45
C LEU A 55 0.98 4.98 -4.11
N PHE A 56 0.75 6.29 -3.98
CA PHE A 56 0.08 6.85 -2.82
C PHE A 56 -1.42 6.97 -3.04
N LYS A 57 -2.15 7.18 -1.95
CA LYS A 57 -3.62 7.30 -2.00
C LYS A 57 -4.11 8.37 -3.01
N PRO A 58 -3.52 9.58 -3.09
CA PRO A 58 -3.94 10.56 -4.09
C PRO A 58 -3.78 10.06 -5.53
N GLY A 59 -2.70 9.34 -5.83
CA GLY A 59 -2.49 8.72 -7.14
C GLY A 59 -3.50 7.62 -7.44
N ALA A 60 -3.83 6.79 -6.45
CA ALA A 60 -4.87 5.77 -6.58
C ALA A 60 -6.27 6.39 -6.81
N GLU A 61 -6.60 7.52 -6.17
CA GLU A 61 -7.85 8.24 -6.41
C GLU A 61 -7.91 8.84 -7.83
N LYS A 62 -6.79 9.35 -8.35
CA LYS A 62 -6.69 9.83 -9.74
C LYS A 62 -6.87 8.69 -10.74
N LEU A 63 -6.23 7.54 -10.52
CA LEU A 63 -6.42 6.36 -11.35
C LEU A 63 -7.87 5.87 -11.31
N ARG A 64 -8.46 5.76 -10.12
CA ARG A 64 -9.88 5.40 -9.97
C ARG A 64 -10.77 6.32 -10.81
N ASN A 65 -10.56 7.63 -10.73
CA ASN A 65 -11.34 8.62 -11.48
C ASN A 65 -11.09 8.50 -13.00
N ALA A 66 -9.84 8.34 -13.43
CA ALA A 66 -9.46 8.22 -14.84
C ALA A 66 -10.11 7.01 -15.53
N PHE A 67 -10.22 5.88 -14.81
CA PHE A 67 -10.84 4.65 -15.31
C PHE A 67 -12.35 4.56 -15.03
N ASN A 68 -12.98 5.62 -14.49
CA ASN A 68 -14.40 5.62 -14.11
C ASN A 68 -14.77 4.42 -13.20
N LEU A 69 -13.90 4.12 -12.24
CA LEU A 69 -14.09 3.04 -11.29
C LEU A 69 -14.80 3.54 -10.03
N GLU A 70 -15.56 2.66 -9.39
CA GLU A 70 -16.27 2.92 -8.14
C GLU A 70 -15.83 1.91 -7.08
N ILE A 71 -15.87 2.32 -5.81
CA ILE A 71 -15.70 1.40 -4.70
C ILE A 71 -17.02 0.65 -4.56
N ASP A 72 -16.99 -0.66 -4.80
CA ASP A 72 -18.14 -1.53 -4.57
C ASP A 72 -18.33 -1.76 -3.07
N SER A 73 -17.24 -2.14 -2.38
CA SER A 73 -17.23 -2.28 -0.93
C SER A 73 -15.85 -2.05 -0.30
N MET A 74 -15.87 -1.71 0.99
CA MET A 74 -14.71 -1.59 1.87
C MET A 74 -15.06 -2.25 3.21
N GLU A 75 -14.73 -3.52 3.33
CA GLU A 75 -15.22 -4.40 4.39
C GLU A 75 -14.11 -4.71 5.39
N CYS A 76 -14.42 -4.64 6.68
CA CYS A 76 -13.52 -5.15 7.72
C CYS A 76 -13.71 -6.66 7.81
N VAL A 77 -12.74 -7.42 7.32
CA VAL A 77 -12.81 -8.90 7.31
C VAL A 77 -12.12 -9.54 8.51
N ASN A 78 -11.25 -8.78 9.20
CA ASN A 78 -10.68 -9.16 10.50
C ASN A 78 -10.55 -7.92 11.40
N GLU A 79 -10.95 -8.03 12.66
CA GLU A 79 -10.69 -7.05 13.71
C GLU A 79 -10.28 -7.79 15.00
N ILE A 80 -9.07 -7.54 15.47
CA ILE A 80 -8.59 -7.99 16.78
C ILE A 80 -8.30 -6.75 17.62
N CYS A 81 -8.80 -6.74 18.84
CA CYS A 81 -8.51 -5.72 19.84
C CYS A 81 -8.30 -6.41 21.19
N ASP A 82 -7.08 -6.82 21.47
CA ASP A 82 -6.69 -7.35 22.77
C ASP A 82 -6.18 -6.18 23.63
N ILE A 83 -6.85 -5.94 24.75
CA ILE A 83 -6.47 -4.89 25.70
C ILE A 83 -5.47 -5.44 26.72
N SER A 84 -5.51 -6.75 26.99
CA SER A 84 -4.59 -7.42 27.92
C SER A 84 -3.18 -7.53 27.35
N LYS A 85 -3.09 -7.71 26.03
CA LYS A 85 -1.87 -7.60 25.22
C LYS A 85 -2.15 -6.49 24.22
N PRO A 86 -1.58 -5.26 24.35
CA PRO A 86 -1.96 -4.09 23.56
C PRO A 86 -1.73 -4.31 22.06
N TYR A 87 -2.65 -5.06 21.44
CA TYR A 87 -2.54 -5.65 20.13
C TYR A 87 -3.82 -5.36 19.38
N ILE A 88 -3.64 -4.65 18.28
CA ILE A 88 -4.73 -4.27 17.38
C ILE A 88 -4.34 -4.79 16.01
N ASP A 89 -5.27 -5.46 15.36
CA ASP A 89 -5.10 -5.97 14.00
C ASP A 89 -6.38 -5.66 13.21
N PHE A 90 -6.21 -5.11 12.01
CA PHE A 90 -7.28 -4.89 11.06
C PHE A 90 -6.90 -5.45 9.71
N THR A 91 -7.75 -6.30 9.15
CA THR A 91 -7.71 -6.67 7.73
C THR A 91 -8.93 -6.10 7.03
N TYR A 92 -8.69 -5.35 5.97
CA TYR A 92 -9.73 -4.76 5.13
C TYR A 92 -9.70 -5.36 3.73
N LYS A 93 -10.89 -5.65 3.20
CA LYS A 93 -11.13 -6.01 1.81
C LYS A 93 -11.70 -4.82 1.07
N CYS A 94 -11.06 -4.42 -0.02
CA CYS A 94 -11.61 -3.44 -0.94
C CYS A 94 -11.98 -4.13 -2.26
N ILE A 95 -13.21 -3.90 -2.71
CA ILE A 95 -13.70 -4.34 -4.02
C ILE A 95 -13.95 -3.08 -4.86
N ILE A 96 -13.37 -3.06 -6.05
CA ILE A 96 -13.53 -2.01 -7.05
C ILE A 96 -14.37 -2.55 -8.20
N LYS A 97 -15.34 -1.76 -8.67
CA LYS A 97 -16.19 -2.09 -9.81
C LYS A 97 -16.13 -1.03 -10.90
N THR A 98 -16.50 -1.42 -12.10
CA THR A 98 -16.83 -0.50 -13.18
C THR A 98 -18.23 0.09 -12.96
N LYS A 99 -18.58 1.17 -13.67
CA LYS A 99 -19.95 1.72 -13.72
C LYS A 99 -21.03 0.70 -14.14
N ARG A 100 -20.64 -0.40 -14.79
CA ARG A 100 -21.53 -1.49 -15.20
C ARG A 100 -21.71 -2.56 -14.10
N GLY A 101 -21.11 -2.38 -12.92
CA GLY A 101 -21.18 -3.35 -11.82
C GLY A 101 -20.17 -4.50 -11.92
N ILE A 102 -19.32 -4.53 -12.94
CA ILE A 102 -18.30 -5.59 -13.09
C ILE A 102 -17.17 -5.35 -12.08
N LYS A 103 -16.86 -6.35 -11.25
CA LYS A 103 -15.73 -6.32 -10.32
C LYS A 103 -14.41 -6.28 -11.12
N ALA A 104 -13.68 -5.18 -10.97
CA ALA A 104 -12.44 -4.91 -11.70
C ALA A 104 -11.19 -5.18 -10.85
N GLY A 105 -11.27 -5.03 -9.52
CA GLY A 105 -10.16 -5.31 -8.63
C GLY A 105 -10.62 -5.67 -7.23
N ILE A 106 -9.91 -6.58 -6.58
CA ILE A 106 -10.17 -7.02 -5.21
C ILE A 106 -8.82 -7.10 -4.51
N CYS A 107 -8.71 -6.47 -3.34
CA CYS A 107 -7.50 -6.54 -2.52
C CYS A 107 -7.86 -6.61 -1.05
N GLU A 108 -7.25 -7.56 -0.34
CA GLU A 108 -7.21 -7.56 1.12
C GLU A 108 -5.87 -6.98 1.58
N ALA A 109 -5.91 -6.16 2.64
CA ALA A 109 -4.69 -5.67 3.26
C ALA A 109 -4.84 -5.52 4.77
N ASN A 110 -3.71 -5.72 5.46
CA ASN A 110 -3.63 -5.71 6.91
C ASN A 110 -2.87 -4.48 7.42
N ALA A 111 -3.21 -4.06 8.63
CA ALA A 111 -2.33 -3.26 9.47
C ALA A 111 -2.50 -3.68 10.93
N ASN A 112 -1.39 -3.68 11.69
CA ASN A 112 -1.43 -4.05 13.10
C ASN A 112 -0.51 -3.20 13.97
N SER A 113 -0.76 -3.19 15.28
CA SER A 113 -0.02 -2.36 16.24
C SER A 113 1.44 -2.77 16.44
N TYR A 114 1.85 -3.93 15.92
CA TYR A 114 3.24 -4.40 16.01
C TYR A 114 4.10 -3.92 14.83
N GLU A 115 3.53 -3.24 13.83
CA GLU A 115 4.34 -2.54 12.84
C GLU A 115 5.21 -1.46 13.51
N PRO A 116 6.49 -1.29 13.12
CA PRO A 116 7.44 -0.42 13.82
C PRO A 116 6.94 1.01 14.08
N LYS A 117 6.21 1.60 13.12
CA LYS A 117 5.62 2.94 13.20
C LYS A 117 4.55 3.10 14.29
N PHE A 118 3.89 2.02 14.70
CA PHE A 118 2.90 2.02 15.77
C PHE A 118 3.47 1.48 17.07
N ARG A 119 4.31 0.45 16.97
CA ARG A 119 4.92 -0.25 18.10
C ARG A 119 5.89 0.61 18.88
N TYR A 120 6.63 1.48 18.19
CA TYR A 120 7.71 2.24 18.82
C TYR A 120 7.47 3.74 18.75
N THR A 121 7.81 4.42 19.84
CA THR A 121 7.88 5.87 19.93
C THR A 121 9.28 6.29 20.36
N TYR A 122 9.61 7.57 20.16
CA TYR A 122 10.86 8.15 20.62
C TYR A 122 10.59 9.10 21.79
N SER A 123 11.10 8.78 22.97
CA SER A 123 10.95 9.61 24.17
C SER A 123 12.21 10.42 24.46
N TYR A 124 12.03 11.63 24.97
CA TYR A 124 13.13 12.46 25.47
C TYR A 124 13.78 11.83 26.70
N THR A 125 15.09 11.98 26.80
CA THR A 125 15.84 11.67 28.02
C THR A 125 16.23 12.97 28.70
N THR A 126 16.18 12.98 30.03
CA THR A 126 16.72 14.10 30.83
C THR A 126 18.24 14.06 30.87
N LYS A 127 18.82 12.86 30.85
CA LYS A 127 20.27 12.65 30.81
C LYS A 127 20.76 12.62 29.36
N LYS A 128 21.69 13.50 29.03
CA LYS A 128 22.43 13.47 27.76
C LYS A 128 23.44 12.30 27.81
N PRO A 129 23.42 11.35 26.86
CA PRO A 129 24.37 10.26 26.84
C PRO A 129 25.78 10.76 26.48
N THR A 130 26.80 10.00 26.88
CA THR A 130 28.17 10.20 26.36
C THR A 130 28.23 9.86 24.87
N LYS A 131 29.33 10.25 24.20
CA LYS A 131 29.53 9.93 22.77
C LYS A 131 29.46 8.42 22.53
N GLU A 132 30.17 7.64 23.33
CA GLU A 132 30.20 6.17 23.25
C GLU A 132 28.82 5.53 23.48
N GLU A 133 28.07 6.01 24.48
CA GLU A 133 26.68 5.56 24.71
C GLU A 133 25.78 5.87 23.51
N SER A 134 25.89 7.09 22.95
CA SER A 134 25.11 7.50 21.79
C SER A 134 25.48 6.73 20.53
N ASP A 135 26.76 6.40 20.34
CA ASP A 135 27.25 5.62 19.19
C ASP A 135 26.76 4.17 19.29
N ARG A 136 26.84 3.55 20.47
CA ARG A 136 26.26 2.21 20.71
C ARG A 136 24.75 2.17 20.49
N ALA A 137 24.02 3.16 21.00
CA ALA A 137 22.57 3.21 20.88
C ALA A 137 22.10 3.48 19.43
N LYS A 138 22.84 4.30 18.65
CA LYS A 138 22.59 4.46 17.22
C LYS A 138 22.84 3.16 16.46
N ALA A 139 23.95 2.47 16.74
CA ALA A 139 24.28 1.19 16.11
C ALA A 139 23.21 0.12 16.40
N ALA A 140 22.64 0.12 17.60
CA ALA A 140 21.55 -0.78 17.98
C ALA A 140 20.16 -0.31 17.48
N GLY A 141 20.03 0.85 16.84
CA GLY A 141 18.74 1.39 16.37
C GLY A 141 17.78 1.79 17.49
N ILE A 142 18.30 2.01 18.70
CA ILE A 142 17.51 2.33 19.91
C ILE A 142 17.60 3.82 20.30
N GLY A 143 18.39 4.62 19.59
CA GLY A 143 18.50 6.05 19.89
C GLY A 143 18.95 6.88 18.69
N ARG A 144 18.55 8.15 18.68
CA ARG A 144 18.95 9.12 17.66
C ARG A 144 18.94 10.55 18.19
N TRP A 145 19.69 11.43 17.54
CA TRP A 145 19.57 12.86 17.74
C TRP A 145 18.38 13.39 16.93
N LYS A 146 17.53 14.21 17.56
CA LYS A 146 16.40 14.89 16.93
C LYS A 146 16.54 16.39 17.13
N LYS A 147 16.40 17.17 16.06
CA LYS A 147 16.45 18.64 16.11
C LYS A 147 15.05 19.18 16.45
N ILE A 148 14.92 19.95 17.54
CA ILE A 148 13.68 20.58 18.00
C ILE A 148 14.01 22.00 18.44
N ASN A 149 13.30 23.00 17.90
CA ASN A 149 13.52 24.43 18.21
C ASN A 149 15.02 24.81 18.16
N ASP A 150 15.68 24.40 17.08
CA ASP A 150 17.13 24.57 16.84
C ASP A 150 18.10 23.92 17.84
N LYS A 151 17.61 23.08 18.73
CA LYS A 151 18.44 22.32 19.67
C LYS A 151 18.43 20.82 19.32
N TRP A 152 19.61 20.21 19.40
CA TRP A 152 19.76 18.76 19.26
C TRP A 152 19.47 18.07 20.59
N ILE A 153 18.42 17.25 20.60
CA ILE A 153 17.98 16.51 21.78
C ILE A 153 18.16 15.02 21.49
N TRP A 154 18.67 14.29 22.47
CA TRP A 154 18.77 12.84 22.38
C TRP A 154 17.39 12.22 22.64
N VAL A 155 16.98 11.29 21.78
CA VAL A 155 15.74 10.54 21.95
C VAL A 155 16.00 9.05 21.83
N GLU A 156 15.29 8.28 22.65
CA GLU A 156 15.42 6.82 22.70
C GLU A 156 14.13 6.16 22.24
N LYS A 157 14.29 5.11 21.45
CA LYS A 157 13.22 4.23 20.98
C LYS A 157 12.69 3.44 22.16
N LYS A 158 11.39 3.54 22.42
CA LYS A 158 10.69 2.78 23.45
C LYS A 158 9.43 2.17 22.86
N GLU A 159 8.96 1.09 23.47
CA GLU A 159 7.63 0.57 23.13
C GLU A 159 6.56 1.61 23.47
N ASN A 160 5.61 1.74 22.55
CA ASN A 160 4.50 2.64 22.67
C ASN A 160 3.44 2.05 23.60
N ARG A 161 3.13 2.78 24.67
CA ARG A 161 2.12 2.35 25.66
C ARG A 161 0.69 2.74 25.28
N GLU A 162 0.54 3.68 24.35
CA GLU A 162 -0.75 4.25 23.94
C GLU A 162 -1.31 3.58 22.68
N ILE A 163 -1.14 2.25 22.55
CA ILE A 163 -1.56 1.50 21.36
C ILE A 163 -3.06 1.65 21.08
N ILE A 164 -3.88 1.66 22.13
CA ILE A 164 -5.34 1.80 22.01
C ILE A 164 -5.72 3.13 21.34
N GLY A 165 -5.00 4.22 21.67
CA GLY A 165 -5.17 5.51 21.02
C GLY A 165 -4.86 5.51 19.52
N LEU A 166 -4.09 4.54 19.04
CA LEU A 166 -3.74 4.38 17.63
C LEU A 166 -4.74 3.54 16.83
N LYS A 167 -5.79 2.99 17.44
CA LYS A 167 -6.78 2.11 16.77
C LYS A 167 -7.26 2.68 15.43
N ASN A 168 -7.64 3.95 15.40
CA ASN A 168 -8.13 4.62 14.18
C ASN A 168 -7.03 4.78 13.12
N ASN A 169 -5.79 5.04 13.52
CA ASN A 169 -4.68 5.20 12.59
C ASN A 169 -4.35 3.87 11.92
N ILE A 170 -4.29 2.78 12.68
CA ILE A 170 -4.06 1.42 12.18
C ILE A 170 -5.18 1.03 11.20
N LYS A 171 -6.45 1.24 11.59
CA LYS A 171 -7.62 1.02 10.74
C LYS A 171 -7.53 1.75 9.40
N LYS A 172 -7.19 3.05 9.44
CA LYS A 172 -7.05 3.89 8.23
C LYS A 172 -5.92 3.42 7.32
N ILE A 173 -4.82 2.91 7.87
CA ILE A 173 -3.73 2.33 7.07
C ILE A 173 -4.18 1.04 6.38
N ALA A 174 -4.86 0.12 7.08
CA ALA A 174 -5.40 -1.09 6.46
C ALA A 174 -6.35 -0.76 5.29
N GLN A 175 -7.28 0.17 5.49
CA GLN A 175 -8.19 0.65 4.44
C GLN A 175 -7.46 1.28 3.25
N LYS A 176 -6.45 2.13 3.52
CA LYS A 176 -5.62 2.76 2.49
C LYS A 176 -4.91 1.69 1.65
N ARG A 177 -4.29 0.72 2.31
CA ARG A 177 -3.59 -0.39 1.65
C ARG A 177 -4.54 -1.18 0.75
N ALA A 178 -5.69 -1.59 1.29
CA ALA A 178 -6.68 -2.36 0.53
C ALA A 178 -7.16 -1.57 -0.71
N PHE A 179 -7.44 -0.28 -0.55
CA PHE A 179 -7.85 0.58 -1.65
C PHE A 179 -6.77 0.71 -2.73
N VAL A 180 -5.52 1.04 -2.36
CA VAL A 180 -4.42 1.22 -3.32
C VAL A 180 -4.15 -0.08 -4.08
N GLY A 181 -4.11 -1.22 -3.38
CA GLY A 181 -3.91 -2.52 -4.02
C GLY A 181 -5.04 -2.88 -4.99
N ALA A 182 -6.29 -2.64 -4.61
CA ALA A 182 -7.43 -2.93 -5.49
C ALA A 182 -7.41 -2.05 -6.75
N ILE A 183 -6.97 -0.79 -6.66
CA ILE A 183 -6.81 0.09 -7.82
C ILE A 183 -5.66 -0.37 -8.73
N LEU A 184 -4.51 -0.78 -8.17
CA LEU A 184 -3.41 -1.32 -8.97
C LEU A 184 -3.85 -2.55 -9.78
N ILE A 185 -4.61 -3.45 -9.16
CA ILE A 185 -5.20 -4.63 -9.82
C ILE A 185 -6.20 -4.20 -10.89
N ALA A 186 -7.14 -3.31 -10.56
CA ALA A 186 -8.21 -2.89 -11.48
C ALA A 186 -7.71 -2.17 -12.74
N THR A 187 -6.58 -1.47 -12.64
CA THR A 187 -6.05 -0.62 -13.72
C THR A 187 -4.85 -1.23 -14.45
N GLY A 188 -4.28 -2.34 -13.94
CA GLY A 188 -3.04 -2.93 -14.44
C GLY A 188 -1.79 -2.09 -14.12
N ALA A 189 -1.85 -1.18 -13.15
CA ALA A 189 -0.82 -0.19 -12.90
C ALA A 189 0.44 -0.73 -12.18
N SER A 190 0.49 -2.03 -11.85
CA SER A 190 1.62 -2.68 -11.16
C SER A 190 2.93 -2.67 -11.95
N GLU A 191 2.88 -2.46 -13.26
CA GLU A 191 4.08 -2.19 -14.07
C GLU A 191 4.76 -0.89 -13.64
N PHE A 192 3.95 0.16 -13.43
CA PHE A 192 4.41 1.52 -13.17
C PHE A 192 4.68 1.82 -11.70
N PHE A 193 3.99 1.11 -10.80
CA PHE A 193 4.02 1.34 -9.36
C PHE A 193 4.03 0.02 -8.57
N THR A 194 4.52 0.06 -7.35
CA THR A 194 4.34 -1.00 -6.35
C THR A 194 3.36 -0.58 -5.27
N GLN A 195 2.86 -1.56 -4.51
CA GLN A 195 2.07 -1.33 -3.30
C GLN A 195 2.95 -1.27 -2.06
N ASP A 196 2.51 -0.44 -1.12
CA ASP A 196 2.90 -0.29 0.30
C ASP A 196 3.98 -1.26 0.82
N MET A 197 5.22 -0.77 0.78
CA MET A 197 6.34 -1.21 1.60
C MET A 197 6.78 0.03 2.40
N GLU A 198 5.89 0.54 3.26
CA GLU A 198 6.26 1.56 4.23
C GLU A 198 7.18 0.94 5.31
N GLU A 199 8.47 1.30 5.31
CA GLU A 199 9.33 1.22 6.50
C GLU A 199 9.10 2.42 7.43
#